data_AF-A0A3A4WGQ1-F1
#
_entry.id   AF-A0A3A4WGQ1-F1
#
_cell.length_a   1.000
_cell.length_b   1.000
_cell.length_c   1.000
_cell.angle_alpha   90.00
_cell.angle_beta   90.00
_cell.angle_gamma   90.00
#
_symmetry.space_group_name_H-M   'P 1'
#
loop_
_entity.id
_entity.type
_entity.pdbx_description
1 polymer ?
#
loop_
_entity_poly.entity_id
_entity_poly.type
_entity_poly.pdbx_seq_one_letter_code
_entity_poly.pdbx_strand_id
1 'polypeptide(L)' 'MGQQAIKPAEEMLDKLFRDKERIPKEVVQHEAEEARIAPDVMFYFNRLPDEELTRNQVVQNVNNMIKERHREQEIGLLH' A
#
# COMPACT_ATOMS: atom_id res chain seq x y z
N MET A 1 3.35 -5.46 -17.24
CA MET A 1 2.11 -4.64 -17.14
C MET A 1 1.86 -4.23 -15.68
N GLY A 2 2.82 -3.58 -15.00
CA GLY A 2 2.74 -3.29 -13.54
C GLY A 2 2.49 -1.82 -13.17
N GLN A 3 2.66 -0.87 -14.10
CA GLN A 3 2.62 0.57 -13.79
C GLN A 3 1.21 1.17 -13.70
N GLN A 4 0.19 0.56 -14.32
CA GLN A 4 -1.16 1.16 -14.35
C GLN A 4 -1.97 0.93 -13.06
N ALA A 5 -1.66 -0.10 -12.28
CA ALA A 5 -2.35 -0.40 -11.03
C ALA A 5 -1.89 0.46 -9.83
N ILE A 6 -0.72 1.09 -9.94
CA ILE A 6 -0.10 1.87 -8.86
C ILE A 6 -0.57 3.32 -8.88
N LYS A 7 -0.89 3.85 -10.07
CA LYS A 7 -1.30 5.25 -10.27
C LYS A 7 -2.50 5.69 -9.40
N PRO A 8 -3.59 4.89 -9.28
CA PRO A 8 -4.71 5.25 -8.41
C PRO A 8 -4.32 5.33 -6.93
N ALA A 9 -3.40 4.46 -6.48
CA ALA A 9 -2.91 4.46 -5.11
C ALA A 9 -2.02 5.67 -4.83
N GLU A 10 -1.18 6.07 -5.77
CA GLU A 10 -0.37 7.29 -5.65
C GLU A 10 -1.25 8.54 -5.58
N GLU A 11 -2.22 8.70 -6.50
CA GLU A 11 -3.14 9.84 -6.50
C GLU A 11 -3.96 9.91 -5.21
N MET A 12 -4.42 8.76 -4.70
CA MET A 12 -5.08 8.67 -3.40
C MET A 12 -4.16 9.14 -2.27
N LEU A 13 -2.93 8.64 -2.19
CA LEU A 13 -1.98 9.04 -1.14
C LEU A 13 -1.65 10.53 -1.21
N ASP A 14 -1.45 11.11 -2.41
CA ASP A 14 -1.19 12.54 -2.56
C ASP A 14 -2.37 13.39 -2.10
N LYS A 15 -3.61 12.98 -2.39
CA LYS A 15 -4.80 13.65 -1.87
C LYS A 15 -4.89 13.52 -0.35
N LEU A 16 -4.65 12.32 0.17
CA LEU A 16 -4.84 12.00 1.58
C LEU A 16 -3.84 12.74 2.48
N PHE A 17 -2.58 12.79 2.05
CA PHE A 17 -1.47 13.43 2.77
C PHE A 17 -1.26 14.91 2.41
N ARG A 18 -2.15 15.52 1.63
CA ARG A 18 -2.02 16.93 1.21
C ARG A 18 -2.01 17.91 2.38
N ASP A 19 -2.93 17.69 3.32
CA ASP A 19 -3.19 18.58 4.45
C ASP A 19 -2.77 17.97 5.80
N LYS A 20 -2.32 16.71 5.79
CA LYS A 20 -1.95 15.95 6.99
C LYS A 20 -0.63 15.22 6.77
N GLU A 21 0.31 15.40 7.68
CA GLU A 21 1.60 14.71 7.63
C GLU A 21 1.48 13.24 8.02
N ARG A 22 0.59 12.93 8.98
CA ARG A 22 0.38 11.60 9.55
C ARG A 22 -1.10 11.24 9.58
N ILE A 23 -1.39 9.99 9.22
CA ILE A 23 -2.75 9.50 9.05
C ILE A 23 -2.84 8.08 9.61
N PRO A 24 -3.85 7.77 10.43
CA PRO A 24 -4.06 6.43 10.93
C PRO A 24 -4.35 5.45 9.80
N LYS A 25 -3.90 4.21 9.96
CA LYS A 25 -4.13 3.12 9.01
C LYS A 25 -5.58 3.01 8.55
N GLU A 26 -6.55 3.10 9.46
CA GLU A 26 -7.97 2.95 9.14
C GLU A 26 -8.45 3.95 8.07
N VAL A 27 -7.92 5.18 8.12
CA VAL A 27 -8.24 6.21 7.13
C VAL A 27 -7.60 5.90 5.78
N VAL A 28 -6.37 5.37 5.77
CA VAL A 28 -5.70 4.91 4.54
C VAL A 28 -6.49 3.75 3.91
N GLN A 29 -6.97 2.80 4.72
CA GLN A 29 -7.77 1.66 4.25
C GLN A 29 -9.13 2.11 3.68
N HIS A 30 -9.81 3.02 4.38
CA HIS A 30 -11.11 3.52 3.95
C HIS A 30 -11.00 4.26 2.61
N GLU A 31 -10.02 5.15 2.45
CA GLU A 31 -9.83 5.87 1.18
C GLU A 31 -9.38 4.94 0.05
N ALA A 32 -8.63 3.88 0.35
CA ALA A 32 -8.25 2.88 -0.64
C ALA A 32 -9.45 2.05 -1.13
N GLU A 33 -10.40 1.77 -0.24
CA GLU A 33 -11.68 1.13 -0.60
C GLU A 33 -12.52 2.06 -1.51
N GLU A 34 -12.66 3.33 -1.11
CA GLU A 34 -13.40 4.36 -1.86
C GLU A 34 -12.78 4.62 -3.25
N ALA A 35 -11.44 4.62 -3.34
CA ALA A 35 -10.69 4.79 -4.58
C ALA A 35 -10.72 3.54 -5.49
N ARG A 36 -11.41 2.45 -5.08
CA ARG A 36 -11.51 1.18 -5.81
C ARG A 36 -10.14 0.62 -6.18
N ILE A 37 -9.21 0.70 -5.24
CA ILE A 37 -7.87 0.15 -5.40
C ILE A 37 -7.96 -1.36 -5.66
N ALA A 38 -7.08 -1.87 -6.53
CA ALA A 38 -7.05 -3.29 -6.87
C ALA A 38 -6.95 -4.17 -5.60
N PRO A 39 -7.65 -5.31 -5.53
CA PRO A 39 -7.65 -6.18 -4.35
C PRO A 39 -6.25 -6.61 -3.88
N ASP A 40 -5.33 -6.87 -4.82
CA ASP A 40 -3.93 -7.18 -4.51
C ASP A 40 -3.21 -6.05 -3.78
N VAL A 41 -3.54 -4.79 -4.08
CA VAL A 41 -2.96 -3.63 -3.42
C VAL A 41 -3.65 -3.35 -2.08
N MET A 42 -4.97 -3.53 -2.02
CA MET A 42 -5.74 -3.48 -0.76
C MET A 42 -5.20 -4.45 0.29
N PHE A 43 -4.75 -5.64 -0.12
CA PHE A 43 -4.10 -6.59 0.77
C PHE A 43 -2.89 -5.97 1.51
N TYR A 44 -2.07 -5.18 0.82
CA TYR A 44 -0.93 -4.52 1.46
C TYR A 44 -1.37 -3.41 2.41
N PHE A 45 -2.38 -2.60 2.05
CA PHE A 45 -2.92 -1.58 2.95
C PHE A 45 -3.52 -2.17 4.24
N ASN A 46 -4.13 -3.34 4.16
CA ASN A 46 -4.65 -4.06 5.33
C ASN A 46 -3.57 -4.56 6.29
N ARG A 47 -2.36 -4.78 5.79
CA ARG A 47 -1.20 -5.23 6.58
C ARG A 47 -0.31 -4.10 7.08
N LEU A 48 -0.67 -2.84 6.84
CA LEU A 48 0.02 -1.72 7.46
C LEU A 48 0.00 -1.85 9.00
N PRO A 49 1.05 -1.35 9.67
CA PRO A 49 1.08 -1.32 11.13
C PRO A 49 -0.06 -0.45 11.68
N ASP A 50 -0.56 -0.81 12.85
CA ASP A 50 -1.64 -0.12 13.55
C ASP A 50 -1.10 1.13 14.27
N GLU A 51 -0.64 2.09 13.47
CA GLU A 51 -0.10 3.37 13.92
C GLU A 51 -0.43 4.49 12.94
N GLU A 52 -0.15 5.73 13.33
CA GLU A 52 -0.20 6.87 12.42
C GLU A 52 1.01 6.85 11.48
N LEU A 53 0.73 6.81 10.18
CA LEU A 53 1.74 6.65 9.15
C LEU A 53 1.87 7.92 8.34
N THR A 54 3.09 8.25 7.95
CA THR A 54 3.39 9.24 6.91
C THR A 54 3.26 8.62 5.52
N ARG A 55 3.13 9.46 4.48
CA ARG A 55 3.13 9.03 3.08
C ARG A 55 4.32 8.10 2.76
N ASN A 56 5.51 8.47 3.23
CA ASN A 56 6.72 7.70 2.98
C ASN A 56 6.67 6.34 3.70
N GLN A 57 6.19 6.29 4.95
CA GLN A 57 6.03 5.02 5.67
C GLN A 57 5.03 4.11 4.98
N VAL A 58 3.88 4.62 4.50
CA VAL A 58 2.91 3.79 3.75
C VAL A 58 3.57 3.19 2.51
N VAL A 59 4.22 4.02 1.69
CA VAL A 59 4.88 3.58 0.46
C VAL A 59 6.00 2.58 0.76
N GLN A 60 6.82 2.80 1.79
CA GLN A 60 7.89 1.86 2.16
C GLN A 60 7.33 0.53 2.65
N ASN A 61 6.31 0.53 3.51
CA ASN A 61 5.68 -0.69 3.98
C ASN A 61 5.10 -1.52 2.82
N VAL A 62 4.36 -0.87 1.92
CA VAL A 62 3.80 -1.54 0.72
C VAL A 62 4.92 -2.11 -0.16
N ASN A 63 5.96 -1.33 -0.45
CA ASN A 63 7.08 -1.80 -1.26
C ASN A 63 7.86 -2.95 -0.61
N ASN A 64 8.03 -2.94 0.72
CA ASN A 64 8.69 -4.01 1.45
C ASN A 64 7.87 -5.30 1.36
N MET A 65 6.55 -5.23 1.60
CA MET A 65 5.67 -6.39 1.49
C MET A 65 5.64 -6.97 0.07
N ILE A 66 5.66 -6.13 -0.97
CA ILE A 66 5.76 -6.59 -2.36
C ILE A 66 7.08 -7.36 -2.58
N LYS A 67 8.20 -6.80 -2.10
CA LYS A 67 9.52 -7.45 -2.23
C LYS A 67 9.59 -8.78 -1.48
N GLU A 68 9.01 -8.86 -0.28
CA GLU A 68 8.94 -10.09 0.50
C GLU A 68 8.13 -11.15 -0.22
N ARG A 69 6.94 -10.81 -0.74
CA ARG A 69 6.10 -11.73 -1.50
C ARG A 69 6.79 -12.26 -2.76
N HIS A 70 7.58 -11.43 -3.44
CA HIS A 70 8.39 -11.86 -4.58
C HIS A 70 9.48 -12.85 -4.16
N ARG A 71 10.19 -12.60 -3.04
CA ARG A 71 11.18 -13.54 -2.51
C ARG A 71 10.57 -14.87 -2.10
N GLU A 72 9.38 -14.85 -1.48
CA GLU A 72 8.67 -16.08 -1.09
C GLU A 72 8.27 -16.93 -2.31
N GLN A 73 7.86 -16.28 -3.42
CA GLN A 73 7.57 -16.99 -4.67
C GLN A 73 8.83 -17.60 -5.31
N GLU A 74 9.97 -16.90 -5.26
CA GLU A 74 11.24 -17.42 -5.78
C GLU A 74 11.74 -18.63 -4.97
N ILE A 75 11.55 -18.63 -3.65
CA ILE A 75 11.94 -19.75 -2.77
C ILE A 75 10.99 -20.95 -2.95
N GLY A 76 9.69 -20.72 -3.15
CA GLY A 76 8.70 -21.78 -3.38
C GLY A 76 8.81 -22.49 -4.74
N LEU A 77 9.54 -21.91 -5.70
CA LEU A 77 9.81 -22.53 -7.01
C LEU A 77 11.07 -23.40 -7.04
N LEU A 78 11.87 -23.37 -5.96
CA LEU A 78 13.13 -24.12 -5.84
C LEU A 78 12.99 -25.39 -4.98
N HIS A 79 11.77 -25.80 -4.62
CA HIS A 79 11.47 -27.00 -3.83
C HIS A 79 10.60 -28.00 -4.59
#